data_AF-A0A6S7IB90-F1
#
_entry.id   AF-A0A6S7IB90-F1
#
_cell.length_a   1.000
_cell.length_b   1.000
_cell.length_c   1.000
_cell.angle_alpha   90.00
_cell.angle_beta   90.00
_cell.angle_gamma   90.00
#
_symmetry.space_group_name_H-M   'P 1'
#
loop_
_entity.id
_entity.type
_entity.pdbx_description
1 polymer ?
#
loop_
_entity_poly.entity_id
_entity_poly.type
_entity_poly.pdbx_seq_one_letter_code
_entity_poly.pdbx_strand_id
1 'polypeptide(L)'
;MSLRFNNEILVLLQLMRHLLGTHLGHNGVLTMCCILEDSNNWYKFSLLRGAIFFVGMCLWGSKRVTSLLHKPIAVLPSFYKVLSCDNESVICEVTLSMQRLVKKYGMKQHDTAWESILDIASALQEYVERHPSCTSVSENFHVLLSYIEELHEKHEFYGSADKLFAIVAKCTKKRPESSVILLVSHRAQSLHPYCDNWFENIKDLVDRYFKCEERTAIRIKVLDVLCNILGTFSPLYEEEILENSVLPYLDHIAKDRDIAVRIRAVQLLVDVIEGSDSQKVCDVLNIIEKIARCPVDPLKRYVRPSQHGSSKEQPQDEKVLRDIKEAVLGLVRLFKVKLLRKPQEHAERIFGILVSHIKAHYDNGYRTYIASQIRLAILKCFLSLRADSGQRLGMVQENNGEVKFSSYFACSDRKSSSEDKTSGLVSLPYSEAMNVILMCLQQELEWEVLDVVLTIIPETLEDKNLILSGKQYLNSICTVLSKMVSNYDFLPGLFRVPHDMRRPHLYARIFPVLTELCTYHPFIGQDEQVRILHHLFSQ
;
A
#
# COMPACT_ATOMS: atom_id res chain seq x y z
N MET A 1 28.36 -3.05 48.46
CA MET A 1 28.39 -1.57 48.56
C MET A 1 27.10 -0.93 48.03
N SER A 2 26.53 -1.39 46.90
CA SER A 2 25.25 -0.85 46.37
C SER A 2 24.02 -1.09 47.29
N LEU A 3 23.97 -2.19 48.05
CA LEU A 3 22.89 -2.47 49.01
C LEU A 3 22.84 -1.50 50.21
N ARG A 4 24.01 -1.06 50.71
CA ARG A 4 24.07 -0.05 51.79
C ARG A 4 23.70 1.33 51.30
N PHE A 5 24.18 1.71 50.11
CA PHE A 5 23.85 2.99 49.47
C PHE A 5 22.35 3.10 49.15
N ASN A 6 21.71 2.02 48.69
CA ASN A 6 20.26 1.98 48.49
C ASN A 6 19.48 2.10 49.81
N ASN A 7 19.97 1.51 50.90
CA ASN A 7 19.33 1.65 52.22
C ASN A 7 19.45 3.08 52.77
N GLU A 8 20.58 3.74 52.61
CA GLU A 8 20.76 5.14 53.05
C GLU A 8 19.88 6.12 52.27
N ILE A 9 19.75 5.94 50.94
CA ILE A 9 18.83 6.74 50.11
C ILE A 9 17.38 6.53 50.56
N LEU A 10 16.99 5.30 50.90
CA LEU A 10 15.65 5.01 51.40
C LEU A 10 15.36 5.70 52.74
N VAL A 11 16.34 5.72 53.65
CA VAL A 11 16.23 6.41 54.95
C VAL A 11 16.14 7.92 54.76
N LEU A 12 17.00 8.51 53.93
CA LEU A 12 16.96 9.95 53.62
C LEU A 12 15.63 10.34 52.96
N LEU A 13 15.11 9.51 52.07
CA LEU A 13 13.81 9.72 51.44
C LEU A 13 12.66 9.65 52.46
N GLN A 14 12.72 8.76 53.44
CA GLN A 14 11.74 8.71 54.54
C GLN A 14 11.80 9.96 55.41
N LEU A 15 13.01 10.42 55.77
CA LEU A 15 13.20 11.65 56.55
C LEU A 15 12.67 12.88 55.80
N MET A 16 13.05 13.04 54.53
CA MET A 16 12.56 14.12 53.68
C MET A 16 11.05 14.06 53.51
N ARG A 17 10.46 12.87 53.36
CA ARG A 17 9.01 12.68 53.30
C ARG A 17 8.33 13.12 54.60
N HIS A 18 8.88 12.78 55.76
CA HIS A 18 8.32 13.22 57.04
C HIS A 18 8.43 14.74 57.21
N LEU A 19 9.60 15.32 56.91
CA LEU A 19 9.83 16.76 56.98
C LEU A 19 8.85 17.53 56.08
N LEU A 20 8.75 17.12 54.81
CA LEU A 20 7.85 17.73 53.84
C LEU A 20 6.36 17.43 54.13
N GLY A 21 6.07 16.43 54.97
CA GLY A 21 4.74 16.13 55.46
C GLY A 21 4.24 17.07 56.57
N THR A 22 5.14 17.84 57.18
CA THR A 22 4.80 18.80 58.25
C THR A 22 4.34 20.16 57.71
N HIS A 23 4.08 21.12 58.62
CA HIS A 23 3.80 22.52 58.28
C HIS A 23 4.94 23.20 57.49
N LEU A 24 6.16 22.65 57.49
CA LEU A 24 7.30 23.16 56.73
C LEU A 24 7.30 22.70 55.26
N GLY A 25 6.39 21.82 54.86
CA GLY A 25 6.39 21.22 53.52
C GLY A 25 6.31 22.22 52.37
N HIS A 26 5.47 23.24 52.52
CA HIS A 26 5.33 24.31 51.51
C HIS A 26 6.65 25.07 51.29
N ASN A 27 7.25 25.55 52.39
CA ASN A 27 8.53 26.26 52.35
C ASN A 27 9.69 25.36 51.90
N GLY A 28 9.65 24.06 52.22
CA GLY A 28 10.62 23.08 51.75
C GLY A 28 10.60 22.91 50.23
N VAL A 29 9.41 22.79 49.62
CA VAL A 29 9.27 22.72 48.15
C VAL A 29 9.75 24.02 47.50
N LEU A 30 9.33 25.18 48.02
CA LEU A 30 9.76 26.47 47.49
C LEU A 30 11.28 26.66 47.60
N THR A 31 11.89 26.28 48.72
CA THR A 31 13.34 26.38 48.90
C THR A 31 14.09 25.53 47.87
N MET A 32 13.62 24.31 47.60
CA MET A 32 14.18 23.47 46.55
C MET A 32 14.00 24.08 45.16
N CYS A 33 12.86 24.72 44.88
CA CYS A 33 12.65 25.45 43.63
C CYS A 33 13.63 26.64 43.49
N CYS A 34 13.79 27.45 44.53
CA CYS A 34 14.77 28.54 44.56
C CYS A 34 16.21 28.04 44.33
N ILE A 35 16.59 26.89 44.91
CA ILE A 35 17.91 26.28 44.69
C ILE A 35 18.11 25.93 43.21
N LEU A 36 17.08 25.40 42.53
CA LEU A 36 17.12 25.04 41.11
C LEU A 36 17.18 26.27 40.20
N GLU A 37 16.51 27.35 40.60
CA GLU A 37 16.42 28.58 39.82
C GLU A 37 17.62 29.50 39.95
N ASP A 38 18.43 29.37 41.01
CA ASP A 38 19.63 30.16 41.25
C ASP A 38 20.81 29.62 40.42
N SER A 39 21.28 30.45 39.48
CA SER A 39 22.42 30.12 38.60
C SER A 39 23.71 29.88 39.36
N ASN A 40 23.85 30.42 40.58
CA ASN A 40 25.00 30.15 41.44
C ASN A 40 25.05 28.70 41.95
N ASN A 41 24.00 27.90 41.77
CA ASN A 41 24.00 26.50 42.15
C ASN A 41 24.22 25.54 40.97
N TRP A 42 24.33 26.05 39.74
CA TRP A 42 24.38 25.21 38.54
C TRP A 42 25.65 24.35 38.42
N TYR A 43 26.72 24.68 39.14
CA TYR A 43 27.92 23.84 39.25
C TYR A 43 27.82 22.75 40.34
N LYS A 44 26.78 22.80 41.19
CA LYS A 44 26.57 21.87 42.31
C LYS A 44 25.63 20.73 41.90
N PHE A 45 26.05 19.90 40.95
CA PHE A 45 25.20 18.89 40.30
C PHE A 45 24.49 17.93 41.28
N SER A 46 25.18 17.45 42.32
CA SER A 46 24.58 16.57 43.33
C SER A 46 23.45 17.24 44.12
N LEU A 47 23.57 18.54 44.38
CA LEU A 47 22.54 19.32 45.07
C LEU A 47 21.30 19.47 44.19
N LEU A 48 21.49 19.88 42.94
CA LEU A 48 20.40 20.04 41.97
C LEU A 48 19.68 18.72 41.73
N ARG A 49 20.43 17.65 41.48
CA ARG A 49 19.89 16.29 41.30
C ARG A 49 19.09 15.84 42.51
N GLY A 50 19.60 16.07 43.72
CA GLY A 50 18.89 15.77 44.96
C GLY A 50 17.57 16.55 45.09
N ALA A 51 17.59 17.85 44.84
CA ALA A 51 16.39 18.69 44.87
C ALA A 51 15.33 18.22 43.88
N ILE A 52 15.69 17.93 42.62
CA ILE A 52 14.76 17.40 41.60
C ILE A 52 14.19 16.05 42.04
N PHE A 53 15.04 15.14 42.53
CA PHE A 53 14.65 13.82 42.98
C PHE A 53 13.63 13.88 44.12
N PHE A 54 13.91 14.66 45.17
CA PHE A 54 13.03 14.75 46.34
C PHE A 54 11.71 15.45 46.00
N VAL A 55 11.75 16.57 45.27
CA VAL A 55 10.53 17.27 44.85
C VAL A 55 9.65 16.34 43.99
N GLY A 56 10.24 15.65 43.00
CA GLY A 56 9.53 14.69 42.16
C GLY A 56 8.95 13.51 42.96
N MET A 57 9.74 12.94 43.88
CA MET A 57 9.30 11.82 44.72
C MET A 57 8.15 12.17 45.67
N CYS A 58 8.19 13.35 46.26
CA CYS A 58 7.21 13.79 47.24
C CYS A 58 5.92 14.32 46.62
N LEU A 59 5.96 14.88 45.40
CA LEU A 59 4.76 15.41 44.74
C LEU A 59 4.02 14.36 43.88
N TRP A 60 4.75 13.53 43.12
CA TRP A 60 4.15 12.56 42.20
C TRP A 60 4.88 11.21 42.11
N GLY A 61 5.87 10.95 42.97
CA GLY A 61 6.54 9.65 43.04
C GLY A 61 5.79 8.59 43.82
N SER A 62 6.49 7.48 44.09
CA SER A 62 5.99 6.37 44.91
C SER A 62 5.86 6.72 46.40
N LYS A 63 6.56 7.79 46.85
CA LYS A 63 6.56 8.28 48.24
C LYS A 63 5.80 9.60 48.40
N ARG A 64 4.76 9.81 47.57
CA ARG A 64 3.94 11.02 47.59
C ARG A 64 3.47 11.37 49.00
N VAL A 65 3.58 12.66 49.33
CA VAL A 65 3.12 13.26 50.58
C VAL A 65 1.74 13.85 50.33
N THR A 66 0.70 13.28 50.96
CA THR A 66 -0.69 13.68 50.72
C THR A 66 -1.04 15.07 51.27
N SER A 67 -0.29 15.57 52.25
CA SER A 67 -0.44 16.93 52.79
C SER A 67 0.10 18.02 51.85
N LEU A 68 0.92 17.68 50.85
CA LEU A 68 1.39 18.62 49.84
C LEU A 68 0.36 18.78 48.72
N LEU A 69 -0.31 19.93 48.69
CA LEU A 69 -1.35 20.26 47.71
C LEU A 69 -0.81 21.00 46.46
N HIS A 70 0.50 21.12 46.31
CA HIS A 70 1.11 21.78 45.17
C HIS A 70 0.71 21.09 43.86
N LYS A 71 0.17 21.88 42.93
CA LYS A 71 -0.02 21.44 41.54
C LYS A 71 1.34 21.38 40.84
N PRO A 72 1.55 20.45 39.89
CA PRO A 72 2.82 20.33 39.18
C PRO A 72 3.34 21.64 38.57
N ILE A 73 2.44 22.50 38.07
CA ILE A 73 2.76 23.82 37.52
C ILE A 73 3.60 24.72 38.45
N ALA A 74 3.52 24.53 39.77
CA ALA A 74 4.31 25.32 40.72
C ALA A 74 5.80 24.97 40.72
N VAL A 75 6.19 23.82 40.14
CA VAL A 75 7.57 23.28 40.16
C VAL A 75 8.15 23.15 38.76
N LEU A 76 7.33 22.90 37.74
CA LEU A 76 7.79 22.70 36.37
C LEU A 76 8.66 23.86 35.83
N PRO A 77 8.37 25.15 36.11
CA PRO A 77 9.25 26.24 35.67
C PRO A 77 10.69 26.13 36.21
N SER A 78 10.85 25.69 37.47
CA SER A 78 12.17 25.46 38.07
C SER A 78 12.89 24.28 37.41
N PHE A 79 12.15 23.23 37.04
CA PHE A 79 12.68 22.08 36.28
C PHE A 79 13.08 22.48 34.86
N TYR A 80 12.35 23.38 34.21
CA TYR A 80 12.71 23.93 32.92
C TYR A 80 14.01 24.74 33.02
N LYS A 81 14.10 25.65 34.00
CA LYS A 81 15.25 26.54 34.17
C LYS A 81 16.56 25.78 34.43
N VAL A 82 16.53 24.72 35.24
CA VAL A 82 17.73 23.93 35.58
C VAL A 82 18.30 23.14 34.40
N LEU A 83 17.54 22.91 33.32
CA LEU A 83 18.07 22.26 32.09
C LEU A 83 19.25 23.04 31.49
N SER A 84 19.35 24.34 31.78
CA SER A 84 20.46 25.21 31.34
C SER A 84 21.81 24.84 31.96
N CYS A 85 21.86 23.99 33.00
CA CYS A 85 23.13 23.56 33.62
C CYS A 85 23.94 22.56 32.78
N ASP A 86 23.35 22.01 31.70
CA ASP A 86 24.00 21.15 30.70
C ASP A 86 24.70 19.91 31.28
N ASN A 87 24.25 19.41 32.44
CA ASN A 87 24.81 18.24 33.10
C ASN A 87 23.93 17.00 32.92
N GLU A 88 24.50 15.91 32.39
CA GLU A 88 23.79 14.65 32.11
C GLU A 88 23.04 14.09 33.32
N SER A 89 23.66 14.08 34.51
CA SER A 89 23.06 13.47 35.70
C SER A 89 21.85 14.24 36.23
N VAL A 90 21.88 15.57 36.11
CA VAL A 90 20.79 16.45 36.51
C VAL A 90 19.64 16.33 35.51
N ILE A 91 19.95 16.39 34.21
CA ILE A 91 18.97 16.32 33.12
C ILE A 91 18.30 14.94 33.06
N CYS A 92 19.05 13.86 33.32
CA CYS A 92 18.50 12.52 33.45
C CYS A 92 17.47 12.45 34.59
N GLU A 93 17.75 13.05 35.74
CA GLU A 93 16.79 13.07 36.86
C GLU A 93 15.55 13.92 36.55
N VAL A 94 15.69 15.05 35.84
CA VAL A 94 14.53 15.81 35.33
C VAL A 94 13.69 14.91 34.42
N THR A 95 14.31 14.24 33.45
CA THR A 95 13.63 13.37 32.48
C THR A 95 12.87 12.23 33.18
N LEU A 96 13.50 11.55 34.14
CA LEU A 96 12.86 10.49 34.94
C LEU A 96 11.71 11.04 35.80
N SER A 97 11.87 12.25 36.34
CA SER A 97 10.80 12.91 37.09
C SER A 97 9.60 13.23 36.21
N MET A 98 9.85 13.71 34.98
CA MET A 98 8.81 13.96 33.98
C MET A 98 8.09 12.68 33.54
N GLN A 99 8.81 11.58 33.30
CA GLN A 99 8.19 10.29 32.98
C GLN A 99 7.20 9.86 34.07
N ARG A 100 7.60 9.97 35.34
CA ARG A 100 6.75 9.58 36.48
C ARG A 100 5.50 10.44 36.55
N LEU A 101 5.63 11.75 36.31
CA LEU A 101 4.51 12.69 36.28
C LEU A 101 3.53 12.32 35.17
N VAL A 102 4.00 12.21 33.93
CA VAL A 102 3.16 11.94 32.76
C VAL A 102 2.50 10.56 32.86
N LYS A 103 3.27 9.51 33.14
CA LYS A 103 2.77 8.13 33.21
C LYS A 103 1.63 7.95 34.22
N LYS A 104 1.72 8.60 35.39
CA LYS A 104 0.80 8.37 36.51
C LYS A 104 -0.30 9.43 36.62
N TYR A 105 -0.04 10.65 36.18
CA TYR A 105 -0.91 11.80 36.39
C TYR A 105 -1.17 12.62 35.13
N GLY A 106 -0.70 12.20 33.95
CA GLY A 106 -0.88 12.94 32.69
C GLY A 106 -2.33 13.27 32.38
N MET A 107 -3.25 12.30 32.54
CA MET A 107 -4.70 12.50 32.35
C MET A 107 -5.34 13.53 33.29
N LYS A 108 -4.70 13.84 34.42
CA LYS A 108 -5.19 14.76 35.44
C LYS A 108 -4.57 16.15 35.31
N GLN A 109 -3.68 16.36 34.34
CA GLN A 109 -3.07 17.66 34.11
C GLN A 109 -3.97 18.54 33.25
N HIS A 110 -4.02 19.82 33.59
CA HIS A 110 -4.69 20.85 32.80
C HIS A 110 -3.72 21.45 31.77
N ASP A 111 -4.27 22.19 30.80
CA ASP A 111 -3.57 22.75 29.64
C ASP A 111 -2.28 23.50 30.02
N THR A 112 -2.31 24.33 31.06
CA THR A 112 -1.13 25.10 31.51
C THR A 112 0.02 24.22 32.03
N ALA A 113 -0.28 23.11 32.70
CA ALA A 113 0.72 22.16 33.12
C ALA A 113 1.29 21.40 31.92
N TRP A 114 0.45 21.09 30.92
CA TRP A 114 0.89 20.47 29.68
C TRP A 114 1.80 21.37 28.85
N GLU A 115 1.53 22.67 28.78
CA GLU A 115 2.43 23.63 28.13
C GLU A 115 3.83 23.58 28.75
N SER A 116 3.94 23.61 30.09
CA SER A 116 5.24 23.49 30.76
C SER A 116 5.90 22.12 30.56
N ILE A 117 5.12 21.02 30.51
CA ILE A 117 5.64 19.68 30.23
C ILE A 117 6.24 19.64 28.80
N LEU A 118 5.55 20.21 27.82
CA LEU A 118 5.99 20.24 26.42
C LEU A 118 7.18 21.19 26.21
N ASP A 119 7.27 22.29 26.93
CA ASP A 119 8.44 23.18 26.91
C ASP A 119 9.68 22.48 27.48
N ILE A 120 9.53 21.73 28.59
CA ILE A 120 10.58 20.85 29.12
C ILE A 120 10.96 19.78 28.10
N ALA A 121 9.98 19.10 27.49
CA ALA A 121 10.25 18.08 26.48
C ALA A 121 10.97 18.64 25.24
N SER A 122 10.66 19.88 24.84
CA SER A 122 11.35 20.59 23.75
C SER A 122 12.81 20.87 24.10
N ALA A 123 13.07 21.38 25.32
CA ALA A 123 14.44 21.61 25.79
C ALA A 123 15.24 20.30 25.93
N LEU A 124 14.60 19.21 26.37
CA LEU A 124 15.21 17.88 26.41
C LEU A 124 15.57 17.36 25.01
N GLN A 125 14.71 17.61 24.00
CA GLN A 125 14.99 17.25 22.62
C GLN A 125 16.25 17.98 22.11
N GLU A 126 16.34 19.29 22.34
CA GLU A 126 17.51 20.10 21.95
C GLU A 126 18.79 19.63 22.66
N TYR A 127 18.68 19.25 23.94
CA TYR A 127 19.81 18.69 24.68
C TYR A 127 20.29 17.35 24.08
N VAL A 128 19.36 16.43 23.78
CA VAL A 128 19.68 15.12 23.19
C VAL A 128 20.28 15.25 21.79
N GLU A 129 19.86 16.26 21.03
CA GLU A 129 20.43 16.56 19.71
C GLU A 129 21.86 17.12 19.81
N ARG A 130 22.12 18.01 20.78
CA ARG A 130 23.47 18.54 21.06
C ARG A 130 24.43 17.48 21.63
N HIS A 131 23.91 16.51 22.40
CA HIS A 131 24.70 15.51 23.13
C HIS A 131 24.35 14.07 22.75
N PRO A 132 24.70 13.61 21.53
CA PRO A 132 24.35 12.27 21.06
C PRO A 132 24.98 11.13 21.86
N SER A 133 26.05 11.40 22.63
CA SER A 133 26.72 10.43 23.50
C SER A 133 25.94 10.12 24.80
N CYS A 134 25.01 10.98 25.22
CA CYS A 134 24.23 10.80 26.44
C CYS A 134 23.05 9.83 26.21
N THR A 135 23.36 8.55 26.04
CA THR A 135 22.38 7.49 25.70
C THR A 135 21.28 7.37 26.76
N SER A 136 21.62 7.44 28.04
CA SER A 136 20.65 7.31 29.14
C SER A 136 19.57 8.40 29.09
N VAL A 137 19.95 9.66 28.83
CA VAL A 137 18.99 10.76 28.70
C VAL A 137 18.14 10.57 27.44
N SER A 138 18.76 10.19 26.31
CA SER A 138 18.05 9.95 25.05
C SER A 138 17.00 8.84 25.18
N GLU A 139 17.33 7.70 25.80
CA GLU A 139 16.42 6.58 26.02
C GLU A 139 15.23 7.01 26.89
N ASN A 140 15.52 7.69 28.01
CA ASN A 140 14.50 8.16 28.92
C ASN A 140 13.61 9.24 28.30
N PHE A 141 14.17 10.11 27.46
CA PHE A 141 13.39 11.10 26.71
C PHE A 141 12.42 10.43 25.73
N HIS A 142 12.87 9.39 25.01
CA HIS A 142 11.98 8.66 24.12
C HIS A 142 10.89 7.88 24.85
N VAL A 143 11.16 7.35 26.05
CA VAL A 143 10.12 6.75 26.91
C VAL A 143 9.09 7.80 27.35
N LEU A 144 9.54 9.00 27.73
CA LEU A 144 8.66 10.12 28.05
C LEU A 144 7.73 10.45 26.88
N LEU A 145 8.28 10.61 25.67
CA LEU A 145 7.47 10.88 24.46
C LEU A 145 6.43 9.78 24.22
N SER A 146 6.80 8.51 24.38
CA SER A 146 5.85 7.40 24.21
C SER A 146 4.68 7.46 25.21
N TYR A 147 4.91 7.89 26.46
CA TYR A 147 3.81 8.10 27.41
C TYR A 147 2.90 9.27 27.01
N ILE A 148 3.45 10.33 26.42
CA ILE A 148 2.65 11.46 25.95
C ILE A 148 1.81 11.04 24.73
N GLU A 149 2.41 10.32 23.78
CA GLU A 149 1.71 9.77 22.61
C GLU A 149 0.61 8.78 22.99
N GLU A 150 0.84 7.90 23.97
CA GLU A 150 -0.17 6.96 24.47
C GLU A 150 -1.40 7.70 25.02
N LEU A 151 -1.20 8.82 25.73
CA LEU A 151 -2.30 9.67 26.20
C LEU A 151 -3.02 10.36 25.04
N HIS A 152 -2.29 10.77 24.01
CA HIS A 152 -2.86 11.36 22.80
C HIS A 152 -3.73 10.36 22.05
N GLU A 153 -3.27 9.13 21.84
CA GLU A 153 -4.05 8.06 21.19
C GLU A 153 -5.31 7.67 21.97
N LYS A 154 -5.28 7.78 23.31
CA LYS A 154 -6.45 7.54 24.17
C LYS A 154 -7.43 8.72 24.22
N HIS A 155 -7.14 9.83 23.55
CA HIS A 155 -7.88 11.09 23.67
C HIS A 155 -7.91 11.65 25.11
N GLU A 156 -6.87 11.38 25.90
CA GLU A 156 -6.71 11.82 27.29
C GLU A 156 -5.55 12.83 27.46
N PHE A 157 -5.07 13.36 26.33
CA PHE A 157 -4.03 14.39 26.26
C PHE A 157 -4.68 15.76 26.07
N TYR A 158 -4.36 16.70 26.96
CA TYR A 158 -4.89 18.06 26.98
C TYR A 158 -3.82 19.11 26.62
N GLY A 159 -2.68 18.69 26.08
CA GLY A 159 -1.63 19.59 25.60
C GLY A 159 -1.78 19.94 24.12
N SER A 160 -0.95 20.86 23.63
CA SER A 160 -0.87 21.17 22.20
C SER A 160 -0.32 19.97 21.40
N ALA A 161 -1.14 19.42 20.52
CA ALA A 161 -0.72 18.37 19.58
C ALA A 161 0.34 18.90 18.60
N ASP A 162 0.21 20.14 18.13
CA ASP A 162 1.22 20.79 17.29
C ASP A 162 2.61 20.80 17.92
N LYS A 163 2.72 21.20 19.20
CA LYS A 163 3.99 21.18 19.94
C LYS A 163 4.53 19.77 20.10
N LEU A 164 3.69 18.80 20.48
CA LEU A 164 4.10 17.39 20.60
C LEU A 164 4.70 16.89 19.29
N PHE A 165 3.99 17.07 18.19
CA PHE A 165 4.42 16.56 16.89
C PHE A 165 5.57 17.36 16.27
N ALA A 166 5.75 18.63 16.64
CA ALA A 166 6.98 19.37 16.34
C ALA A 166 8.21 18.75 17.01
N ILE A 167 8.09 18.29 18.27
CA ILE A 167 9.17 17.59 18.98
C ILE A 167 9.46 16.22 18.32
N VAL A 168 8.41 15.44 18.02
CA VAL A 168 8.54 14.13 17.37
C VAL A 168 9.21 14.26 15.99
N ALA A 169 8.84 15.29 15.21
CA ALA A 169 9.41 15.54 13.89
C ALA A 169 10.93 15.75 13.89
N LYS A 170 11.51 16.23 15.00
CA LYS A 170 12.97 16.40 15.14
C LYS A 170 13.73 15.10 15.45
N CYS A 171 13.04 14.02 15.81
CA CYS A 171 13.67 12.76 16.21
C CYS A 171 13.11 11.50 15.52
N THR A 172 12.47 11.65 14.36
CA THR A 172 11.79 10.58 13.60
C THR A 172 12.61 9.32 13.37
N LYS A 173 13.92 9.45 13.16
CA LYS A 173 14.84 8.30 12.94
C LYS A 173 14.97 7.38 14.15
N LYS A 174 14.83 7.91 15.38
CA LYS A 174 14.91 7.14 16.63
C LYS A 174 13.54 6.71 17.17
N ARG A 175 12.45 7.23 16.61
CA ARG A 175 11.08 6.91 17.02
C ARG A 175 10.59 5.61 16.37
N PRO A 176 9.72 4.83 17.04
CA PRO A 176 9.08 3.66 16.43
C PRO A 176 8.15 4.08 15.28
N GLU A 177 7.84 3.13 14.39
CA GLU A 177 6.98 3.39 13.22
C GLU A 177 5.60 3.93 13.63
N SER A 178 5.00 3.41 14.70
CA SER A 178 3.70 3.88 15.20
C SER A 178 3.69 5.37 15.56
N SER A 179 4.75 5.86 16.20
CA SER A 179 4.92 7.27 16.57
C SER A 179 5.01 8.16 15.33
N VAL A 180 5.77 7.74 14.30
CA VAL A 180 5.88 8.52 13.06
C VAL A 180 4.59 8.44 12.23
N ILE A 181 3.88 7.31 12.24
CA ILE A 181 2.56 7.16 11.62
C ILE A 181 1.54 8.10 12.28
N LEU A 182 1.60 8.26 13.61
CA LEU A 182 0.76 9.21 14.34
C LEU A 182 1.09 10.65 13.95
N LEU A 183 2.37 11.01 13.84
CA LEU A 183 2.83 12.30 13.32
C LEU A 183 2.32 12.58 11.90
N VAL A 184 2.44 11.61 10.98
CA VAL A 184 1.93 11.74 9.61
C VAL A 184 0.41 11.93 9.61
N SER A 185 -0.30 11.19 10.47
CA SER A 185 -1.77 11.31 10.61
C SER A 185 -2.19 12.67 11.16
N HIS A 186 -1.44 13.23 12.10
CA HIS A 186 -1.68 14.57 12.62
C HIS A 186 -1.46 15.63 11.54
N ARG A 187 -0.33 15.55 10.81
CA ARG A 187 -0.06 16.47 9.69
C ARG A 187 -1.10 16.36 8.57
N ALA A 188 -1.67 15.18 8.35
CA ALA A 188 -2.72 14.99 7.34
C ALA A 188 -3.96 15.85 7.59
N GLN A 189 -4.21 16.27 8.84
CA GLN A 189 -5.38 17.10 9.18
C GLN A 189 -5.32 18.50 8.57
N SER A 190 -4.12 19.03 8.25
CA SER A 190 -3.96 20.33 7.58
C SER A 190 -3.80 20.22 6.05
N LEU A 191 -4.00 19.03 5.48
CA LEU A 191 -3.88 18.78 4.03
C LEU A 191 -5.23 18.92 3.33
N HIS A 192 -5.83 20.10 3.41
CA HIS A 192 -7.09 20.40 2.75
C HIS A 192 -7.14 21.84 2.20
N PRO A 193 -7.98 22.12 1.19
CA PRO A 193 -8.02 23.42 0.51
C PRO A 193 -8.27 24.64 1.40
N TYR A 194 -8.91 24.46 2.57
CA TYR A 194 -9.14 25.55 3.53
C TYR A 194 -7.92 25.93 4.38
N CYS A 195 -6.80 25.23 4.23
CA CYS A 195 -5.54 25.57 4.89
C CYS A 195 -4.60 26.28 3.91
N ASP A 196 -3.92 27.31 4.40
CA ASP A 196 -2.90 28.01 3.62
C ASP A 196 -1.80 27.04 3.17
N ASN A 197 -1.35 27.20 1.92
CA ASN A 197 -0.25 26.44 1.33
C ASN A 197 -0.42 24.90 1.40
N TRP A 198 -1.66 24.40 1.35
CA TRP A 198 -1.93 22.96 1.49
C TRP A 198 -1.16 22.08 0.49
N PHE A 199 -0.92 22.54 -0.75
CA PHE A 199 -0.06 21.83 -1.71
C PHE A 199 1.41 21.74 -1.27
N GLU A 200 1.98 22.82 -0.74
CA GLU A 200 3.34 22.80 -0.18
C GLU A 200 3.40 21.89 1.05
N ASN A 201 2.33 21.83 1.85
CA ASN A 201 2.23 20.90 2.98
C ASN A 201 2.17 19.43 2.52
N ILE A 202 1.47 19.13 1.41
CA ILE A 202 1.49 17.79 0.80
C ILE A 202 2.92 17.46 0.36
N LYS A 203 3.55 18.36 -0.39
CA LYS A 203 4.93 18.21 -0.87
C LYS A 203 5.90 17.95 0.28
N ASP A 204 5.81 18.73 1.35
CA ASP A 204 6.61 18.55 2.56
C ASP A 204 6.42 17.17 3.18
N LEU A 205 5.17 16.71 3.28
CA LEU A 205 4.84 15.42 3.85
C LEU A 205 5.42 14.28 3.00
N VAL A 206 5.27 14.34 1.68
CA VAL A 206 5.76 13.28 0.78
C VAL A 206 7.29 13.31 0.67
N ASP A 207 7.92 14.47 0.58
CA ASP A 207 9.38 14.57 0.54
C ASP A 207 10.02 14.01 1.83
N ARG A 208 9.49 14.34 3.01
CA ARG A 208 10.07 13.89 4.28
C ARG A 208 9.75 12.44 4.62
N TYR A 209 8.49 12.01 4.48
CA TYR A 209 8.01 10.74 5.02
C TYR A 209 7.78 9.65 3.97
N PHE A 210 7.97 9.95 2.68
CA PHE A 210 7.92 8.96 1.61
C PHE A 210 9.23 8.84 0.83
N LYS A 211 9.83 9.96 0.38
CA LYS A 211 11.11 9.93 -0.36
C LYS A 211 12.32 9.66 0.54
N CYS A 212 12.41 10.38 1.68
CA CYS A 212 13.55 10.29 2.60
C CYS A 212 13.39 9.22 3.70
N GLU A 213 12.31 8.46 3.69
CA GLU A 213 12.00 7.44 4.68
C GLU A 213 12.29 6.04 4.15
N GLU A 214 12.84 5.18 4.99
CA GLU A 214 13.23 3.82 4.62
C GLU A 214 12.21 2.77 5.05
N ARG A 215 11.47 3.06 6.12
CA ARG A 215 10.53 2.15 6.78
C ARG A 215 9.22 2.03 6.02
N THR A 216 8.90 0.81 5.58
CA THR A 216 7.75 0.47 4.74
C THR A 216 6.42 1.03 5.26
N ALA A 217 6.13 0.83 6.55
CA ALA A 217 4.82 1.18 7.11
C ALA A 217 4.53 2.69 7.07
N ILE A 218 5.56 3.53 7.26
CA ILE A 218 5.42 4.99 7.20
C ILE A 218 5.18 5.44 5.77
N ARG A 219 5.94 4.89 4.81
CA ARG A 219 5.79 5.20 3.38
C ARG A 219 4.40 4.82 2.87
N ILE A 220 3.90 3.64 3.26
CA ILE A 220 2.52 3.19 2.98
C ILE A 220 1.50 4.17 3.58
N LYS A 221 1.70 4.61 4.83
CA LYS A 221 0.80 5.57 5.47
C LYS A 221 0.73 6.90 4.71
N VAL A 222 1.84 7.38 4.16
CA VAL A 222 1.82 8.59 3.30
C VAL A 222 0.98 8.37 2.04
N LEU A 223 1.11 7.20 1.38
CA LEU A 223 0.26 6.86 0.24
C LEU A 223 -1.23 6.77 0.64
N ASP A 224 -1.55 6.25 1.83
CA ASP A 224 -2.92 6.24 2.34
C ASP A 224 -3.48 7.66 2.53
N VAL A 225 -2.66 8.59 3.04
CA VAL A 225 -3.04 10.00 3.17
C VAL A 225 -3.31 10.61 1.78
N LEU A 226 -2.46 10.36 0.79
CA LEU A 226 -2.68 10.82 -0.59
C LEU A 226 -3.96 10.23 -1.19
N CYS A 227 -4.22 8.93 -0.98
CA CYS A 227 -5.48 8.29 -1.38
C CYS A 227 -6.70 9.00 -0.79
N ASN A 228 -6.67 9.33 0.50
CA ASN A 228 -7.79 10.01 1.16
C ASN A 228 -8.01 11.42 0.62
N ILE A 229 -6.92 12.16 0.35
CA ILE A 229 -6.98 13.50 -0.25
C ILE A 229 -7.62 13.43 -1.64
N LEU A 230 -7.19 12.50 -2.49
CA LEU A 230 -7.78 12.27 -3.82
C LEU A 230 -9.26 11.90 -3.70
N GLY A 231 -9.61 10.90 -2.87
CA GLY A 231 -11.00 10.49 -2.69
C GLY A 231 -11.92 11.60 -2.18
N THR A 232 -11.39 12.57 -1.43
CA THR A 232 -12.18 13.66 -0.84
C THR A 232 -12.24 14.89 -1.75
N PHE A 233 -11.14 15.25 -2.40
CA PHE A 233 -10.98 16.54 -3.07
C PHE A 233 -10.87 16.46 -4.60
N SER A 234 -10.79 15.26 -5.21
CA SER A 234 -10.81 15.11 -6.66
C SER A 234 -11.98 15.83 -7.36
N PRO A 235 -13.22 15.91 -6.83
CA PRO A 235 -14.30 16.62 -7.52
C PRO A 235 -14.03 18.09 -7.84
N LEU A 236 -13.10 18.73 -7.12
CA LEU A 236 -12.78 20.15 -7.27
C LEU A 236 -11.32 20.43 -7.67
N TYR A 237 -10.38 19.54 -7.33
CA TYR A 237 -8.94 19.76 -7.49
C TYR A 237 -8.21 18.59 -8.14
N GLU A 238 -8.92 17.76 -8.93
CA GLU A 238 -8.35 16.55 -9.53
C GLU A 238 -7.08 16.84 -10.34
N GLU A 239 -7.12 17.77 -11.28
CA GLU A 239 -5.97 18.04 -12.16
C GLU A 239 -4.78 18.55 -11.36
N GLU A 240 -5.00 19.49 -10.44
CA GLU A 240 -3.93 20.08 -9.62
C GLU A 240 -3.33 19.06 -8.65
N ILE A 241 -4.12 18.16 -8.06
CA ILE A 241 -3.61 17.09 -7.19
C ILE A 241 -2.80 16.09 -8.03
N LEU A 242 -3.28 15.70 -9.21
CA LEU A 242 -2.56 14.76 -10.07
C LEU A 242 -1.22 15.35 -10.52
N GLU A 243 -1.22 16.60 -11.00
CA GLU A 243 -0.01 17.27 -11.50
C GLU A 243 1.00 17.57 -10.39
N ASN A 244 0.56 18.04 -9.23
CA ASN A 244 1.46 18.53 -8.19
C ASN A 244 1.81 17.49 -7.13
N SER A 245 0.98 16.46 -6.92
CA SER A 245 1.11 15.53 -5.78
C SER A 245 1.25 14.05 -6.17
N VAL A 246 0.69 13.61 -7.31
CA VAL A 246 0.72 12.19 -7.70
C VAL A 246 1.84 11.92 -8.70
N LEU A 247 1.79 12.56 -9.87
CA LEU A 247 2.72 12.31 -10.97
C LEU A 247 4.20 12.57 -10.59
N PRO A 248 4.57 13.67 -9.91
CA PRO A 248 5.97 13.97 -9.59
C PRO A 248 6.61 12.94 -8.65
N TYR A 249 5.79 12.25 -7.85
CA TYR A 249 6.24 11.36 -6.79
C TYR A 249 6.18 9.89 -7.19
N LEU A 250 5.20 9.51 -8.03
CA LEU A 250 4.95 8.12 -8.40
C LEU A 250 5.51 7.75 -9.77
N ASP A 251 5.97 8.69 -10.60
CA ASP A 251 6.48 8.37 -11.95
C ASP A 251 7.60 7.30 -11.97
N HIS A 252 8.40 7.27 -10.91
CA HIS A 252 9.54 6.37 -10.73
C HIS A 252 9.26 5.17 -9.82
N ILE A 253 8.01 4.97 -9.38
CA ILE A 253 7.66 3.94 -8.39
C ILE A 253 8.00 2.52 -8.84
N ALA A 254 8.02 2.27 -10.15
CA ALA A 254 8.42 0.98 -10.71
C ALA A 254 9.85 0.56 -10.31
N LYS A 255 10.72 1.52 -9.97
CA LYS A 255 12.10 1.29 -9.52
C LYS A 255 12.25 1.22 -8.00
N ASP A 256 11.16 1.37 -7.24
CA ASP A 256 11.23 1.32 -5.78
C ASP A 256 11.69 -0.06 -5.30
N ARG A 257 12.52 -0.10 -4.25
CA ARG A 257 13.03 -1.37 -3.69
C ARG A 257 11.94 -2.19 -3.00
N ASP A 258 10.90 -1.53 -2.49
CA ASP A 258 9.92 -2.15 -1.63
C ASP A 258 8.64 -2.55 -2.39
N ILE A 259 8.43 -3.86 -2.52
CA ILE A 259 7.28 -4.45 -3.22
C ILE A 259 5.96 -4.01 -2.57
N ALA A 260 5.90 -3.90 -1.24
CA ALA A 260 4.66 -3.51 -0.55
C ALA A 260 4.30 -2.05 -0.85
N VAL A 261 5.30 -1.17 -0.96
CA VAL A 261 5.11 0.22 -1.38
C VAL A 261 4.65 0.29 -2.84
N ARG A 262 5.24 -0.51 -3.74
CA ARG A 262 4.79 -0.59 -5.15
C ARG A 262 3.34 -1.07 -5.26
N ILE A 263 2.96 -2.13 -4.54
CA ILE A 263 1.57 -2.63 -4.48
C ILE A 263 0.63 -1.52 -4.01
N ARG A 264 0.95 -0.85 -2.91
CA ARG A 264 0.08 0.20 -2.36
C ARG A 264 -0.07 1.38 -3.33
N ALA A 265 1.02 1.77 -4.01
CA ALA A 265 1.00 2.81 -5.02
C ALA A 265 0.15 2.40 -6.23
N VAL A 266 0.25 1.14 -6.70
CA VAL A 266 -0.64 0.62 -7.75
C VAL A 266 -2.11 0.77 -7.33
N GLN A 267 -2.46 0.37 -6.11
CA GLN A 267 -3.84 0.49 -5.61
C GLN A 267 -4.33 1.95 -5.65
N LEU A 268 -3.50 2.90 -5.20
CA LEU A 268 -3.79 4.33 -5.32
C LEU A 268 -4.04 4.74 -6.78
N LEU A 269 -3.12 4.38 -7.68
CA LEU A 269 -3.21 4.76 -9.09
C LEU A 269 -4.46 4.15 -9.76
N VAL A 270 -4.82 2.91 -9.41
CA VAL A 270 -6.02 2.26 -9.91
C VAL A 270 -7.28 2.98 -9.40
N ASP A 271 -7.34 3.31 -8.11
CA ASP A 271 -8.49 4.01 -7.52
C ASP A 271 -8.68 5.41 -8.14
N VAL A 272 -7.58 6.12 -8.42
CA VAL A 272 -7.57 7.38 -9.17
C VAL A 272 -8.18 7.20 -10.56
N ILE A 273 -7.68 6.24 -11.34
CA ILE A 273 -8.15 6.05 -12.72
C ILE A 273 -9.62 5.66 -12.75
N GLU A 274 -10.06 4.82 -11.81
CA GLU A 274 -11.45 4.34 -11.76
C GLU A 274 -12.46 5.49 -11.63
N GLY A 275 -12.16 6.46 -10.76
CA GLY A 275 -12.99 7.63 -10.50
C GLY A 275 -12.83 8.78 -11.51
N SER A 276 -11.68 8.85 -12.19
CA SER A 276 -11.26 10.00 -13.00
C SER A 276 -11.62 9.88 -14.48
N ASP A 277 -12.13 10.94 -15.08
CA ASP A 277 -12.30 11.06 -16.54
C ASP A 277 -11.35 12.11 -17.16
N SER A 278 -10.33 12.56 -16.39
CA SER A 278 -9.30 13.52 -16.82
C SER A 278 -8.35 12.94 -17.88
N GLN A 279 -7.83 13.79 -18.77
CA GLN A 279 -6.81 13.40 -19.75
C GLN A 279 -5.49 12.93 -19.10
N LYS A 280 -5.23 13.36 -17.85
CA LYS A 280 -4.04 12.94 -17.08
C LYS A 280 -4.06 11.47 -16.70
N VAL A 281 -5.20 10.79 -16.80
CA VAL A 281 -5.31 9.35 -16.59
C VAL A 281 -4.35 8.57 -17.50
N CYS A 282 -4.08 9.02 -18.72
CA CYS A 282 -3.10 8.39 -19.60
C CYS A 282 -1.68 8.43 -19.01
N ASP A 283 -1.29 9.53 -18.35
CA ASP A 283 0.00 9.64 -17.66
C ASP A 283 0.06 8.69 -16.45
N VAL A 284 -1.03 8.59 -15.69
CA VAL A 284 -1.17 7.66 -14.56
C VAL A 284 -1.09 6.19 -15.04
N LEU A 285 -1.73 5.86 -16.17
CA LEU A 285 -1.65 4.55 -16.82
C LEU A 285 -0.22 4.20 -17.24
N ASN A 286 0.57 5.17 -17.70
CA ASN A 286 1.99 4.94 -18.02
C ASN A 286 2.78 4.48 -16.79
N ILE A 287 2.45 4.95 -15.60
CA ILE A 287 3.09 4.51 -14.35
C ILE A 287 2.75 3.05 -14.06
N ILE A 288 1.47 2.66 -14.14
CA ILE A 288 1.04 1.26 -13.96
C ILE A 288 1.69 0.36 -15.01
N GLU A 289 1.76 0.81 -16.27
CA GLU A 289 2.39 0.07 -17.37
C GLU A 289 3.88 -0.18 -17.12
N LYS A 290 4.62 0.81 -16.58
CA LYS A 290 6.03 0.62 -16.19
C LYS A 290 6.19 -0.52 -15.17
N ILE A 291 5.30 -0.62 -14.19
CA ILE A 291 5.30 -1.70 -13.19
C ILE A 291 4.93 -3.03 -13.85
N ALA A 292 3.88 -3.06 -14.68
CA ALA A 292 3.45 -4.27 -15.39
C ALA A 292 4.50 -4.80 -16.38
N ARG A 293 5.41 -3.94 -16.87
CA ARG A 293 6.52 -4.30 -17.76
C ARG A 293 7.84 -4.58 -17.05
N CYS A 294 7.89 -4.51 -15.71
CA CYS A 294 9.12 -4.80 -14.98
C CYS A 294 9.66 -6.18 -15.39
N PRO A 295 10.92 -6.27 -15.87
CA PRO A 295 11.46 -7.49 -16.43
C PRO A 295 11.49 -8.57 -15.35
N VAL A 296 10.81 -9.68 -15.62
CA VAL A 296 10.93 -10.90 -14.81
C VAL A 296 12.14 -11.64 -15.35
N ASP A 297 13.13 -11.92 -14.52
CA ASP A 297 14.33 -12.68 -14.89
C ASP A 297 13.91 -14.02 -15.54
N PRO A 298 14.08 -14.19 -16.86
CA PRO A 298 13.64 -15.39 -17.58
C PRO A 298 14.45 -16.63 -17.20
N LEU A 299 15.63 -16.45 -16.59
CA LEU A 299 16.59 -17.53 -16.31
C LEU A 299 16.28 -18.32 -15.05
N LYS A 300 15.39 -17.84 -14.18
CA LYS A 300 14.89 -18.62 -13.03
C LYS A 300 13.76 -19.54 -13.47
N ARG A 301 14.14 -20.58 -14.21
CA ARG A 301 13.26 -21.70 -14.58
C ARG A 301 12.58 -22.23 -13.31
N TYR A 302 11.26 -22.37 -13.37
CA TYR A 302 10.53 -23.20 -12.41
C TYR A 302 11.19 -24.59 -12.38
N VAL A 303 11.88 -24.91 -11.29
CA VAL A 303 12.32 -26.27 -11.01
C VAL A 303 11.05 -27.03 -10.67
N ARG A 304 10.70 -28.07 -11.44
CA ARG A 304 9.61 -28.99 -11.07
C ARG A 304 9.83 -29.36 -9.60
N PRO A 305 8.88 -29.08 -8.68
CA PRO A 305 9.05 -29.50 -7.30
C PRO A 305 9.25 -31.01 -7.31
N SER A 306 10.44 -31.45 -6.90
CA SER A 306 10.73 -32.85 -6.66
C SER A 306 9.60 -33.39 -5.79
N GLN A 307 9.03 -34.55 -6.12
CA GLN A 307 7.90 -35.14 -5.38
C GLN A 307 8.21 -35.47 -3.90
N HIS A 308 9.38 -35.06 -3.38
CA HIS A 308 9.91 -35.34 -2.05
C HIS A 308 10.46 -34.10 -1.34
N GLY A 309 9.71 -32.99 -1.34
CA GLY A 309 10.08 -31.78 -0.58
C GLY A 309 8.89 -31.19 0.16
N SER A 310 8.72 -31.58 1.42
CA SER A 310 7.74 -31.03 2.36
C SER A 310 8.19 -29.65 2.89
N SER A 311 8.11 -28.62 2.07
CA SER A 311 8.28 -27.24 2.54
C SER A 311 7.22 -26.34 1.92
N LYS A 312 6.27 -25.89 2.75
CA LYS A 312 5.26 -24.85 2.47
C LYS A 312 5.90 -23.46 2.30
N GLU A 313 7.11 -23.36 1.80
CA GLU A 313 7.73 -22.07 1.48
C GLU A 313 7.38 -21.74 0.04
N GLN A 314 6.48 -20.76 -0.15
CA GLN A 314 6.29 -20.14 -1.46
C GLN A 314 7.66 -19.67 -1.96
N PRO A 315 8.07 -20.02 -3.20
CA PRO A 315 9.36 -19.62 -3.73
C PRO A 315 9.54 -18.11 -3.56
N GLN A 316 10.71 -17.65 -3.09
CA GLN A 316 10.99 -16.21 -2.96
C GLN A 316 10.74 -15.46 -4.29
N ASP A 317 10.84 -16.17 -5.41
CA ASP A 317 10.58 -15.68 -6.76
C ASP A 317 9.11 -15.30 -7.01
N GLU A 318 8.13 -15.83 -6.25
CA GLU A 318 6.73 -15.40 -6.34
C GLU A 318 6.50 -14.01 -5.74
N LYS A 319 7.30 -13.61 -4.74
CA LYS A 319 7.13 -12.28 -4.12
C LYS A 319 7.36 -11.16 -5.12
N VAL A 320 8.26 -11.35 -6.08
CA VAL A 320 8.66 -10.37 -7.09
C VAL A 320 7.58 -10.09 -8.14
N LEU A 321 6.56 -10.95 -8.24
CA LEU A 321 5.45 -10.80 -9.18
C LEU A 321 4.17 -10.24 -8.55
N ARG A 322 4.17 -9.96 -7.24
CA ARG A 322 2.95 -9.56 -6.51
C ARG A 322 2.47 -8.16 -6.91
N ASP A 323 3.39 -7.24 -7.11
CA ASP A 323 3.14 -5.90 -7.66
C ASP A 323 2.71 -5.95 -9.13
N ILE A 324 3.33 -6.79 -9.96
CA ILE A 324 2.92 -7.01 -11.35
C ILE A 324 1.50 -7.58 -11.39
N LYS A 325 1.20 -8.57 -10.54
CA LYS A 325 -0.13 -9.15 -10.40
C LYS A 325 -1.14 -8.08 -10.00
N GLU A 326 -0.84 -7.27 -8.99
CA GLU A 326 -1.73 -6.18 -8.56
C GLU A 326 -1.99 -5.18 -9.70
N ALA A 327 -0.94 -4.79 -10.44
CA ALA A 327 -1.05 -3.87 -11.56
C ALA A 327 -1.95 -4.41 -12.66
N VAL A 328 -1.76 -5.67 -13.06
CA VAL A 328 -2.55 -6.29 -14.13
C VAL A 328 -3.99 -6.55 -13.70
N LEU A 329 -4.23 -7.01 -12.47
CA LEU A 329 -5.59 -7.18 -11.96
C LEU A 329 -6.33 -5.83 -11.86
N GLY A 330 -5.62 -4.78 -11.43
CA GLY A 330 -6.10 -3.41 -11.47
C GLY A 330 -6.47 -2.97 -12.90
N LEU A 331 -5.60 -3.20 -13.89
CA LEU A 331 -5.88 -2.90 -15.29
C LEU A 331 -7.08 -3.68 -15.85
N VAL A 332 -7.23 -4.96 -15.50
CA VAL A 332 -8.41 -5.75 -15.87
C VAL A 332 -9.67 -5.12 -15.28
N ARG A 333 -9.66 -4.75 -13.99
CA ARG A 333 -10.77 -4.03 -13.34
C ARG A 333 -11.08 -2.70 -14.02
N LEU A 334 -10.06 -1.92 -14.34
CA LEU A 334 -10.22 -0.63 -15.01
C LEU A 334 -10.75 -0.77 -16.43
N PHE A 335 -10.32 -1.78 -17.20
CA PHE A 335 -10.85 -2.04 -18.53
C PHE A 335 -12.35 -2.26 -18.47
N LYS A 336 -12.82 -3.08 -17.52
CA LYS A 336 -14.23 -3.36 -17.28
C LYS A 336 -15.05 -2.08 -17.06
N VAL A 337 -14.53 -1.15 -16.26
CA VAL A 337 -15.18 0.12 -15.95
C VAL A 337 -15.11 1.10 -17.11
N LYS A 338 -13.91 1.31 -17.67
CA LYS A 338 -13.64 2.33 -18.69
C LYS A 338 -14.18 1.96 -20.07
N LEU A 339 -14.40 0.69 -20.38
CA LEU A 339 -15.09 0.27 -21.61
C LEU A 339 -16.49 0.92 -21.71
N LEU A 340 -17.11 1.22 -20.58
CA LEU A 340 -18.46 1.79 -20.48
C LEU A 340 -18.47 3.29 -20.15
N ARG A 341 -17.33 3.98 -20.22
CA ARG A 341 -17.19 5.40 -19.86
C ARG A 341 -16.35 6.17 -20.89
N LYS A 342 -16.49 7.49 -20.91
CA LYS A 342 -15.59 8.40 -21.66
C LYS A 342 -14.42 8.83 -20.75
N PRO A 343 -13.31 9.33 -21.33
CA PRO A 343 -12.95 9.26 -22.75
C PRO A 343 -12.56 7.84 -23.19
N GLN A 344 -12.76 7.54 -24.47
CA GLN A 344 -12.49 6.21 -25.05
C GLN A 344 -11.01 5.81 -24.96
N GLU A 345 -10.12 6.79 -25.09
CA GLU A 345 -8.67 6.59 -25.06
C GLU A 345 -8.22 5.77 -23.84
N HIS A 346 -8.88 5.93 -22.70
CA HIS A 346 -8.56 5.18 -21.48
C HIS A 346 -8.72 3.67 -21.66
N ALA A 347 -9.86 3.22 -22.20
CA ALA A 347 -10.11 1.80 -22.38
C ALA A 347 -9.24 1.21 -23.51
N GLU A 348 -9.00 1.98 -24.58
CA GLU A 348 -8.08 1.58 -25.66
C GLU A 348 -6.66 1.37 -25.14
N ARG A 349 -6.16 2.32 -24.34
CA ARG A 349 -4.82 2.24 -23.76
C ARG A 349 -4.69 1.05 -22.82
N ILE A 350 -5.68 0.82 -21.95
CA ILE A 350 -5.70 -0.33 -21.05
C ILE A 350 -5.70 -1.64 -21.84
N PHE A 351 -6.56 -1.77 -22.87
CA PHE A 351 -6.60 -2.94 -23.73
C PHE A 351 -5.24 -3.23 -24.37
N GLY A 352 -4.58 -2.21 -24.93
CA GLY A 352 -3.25 -2.32 -25.52
C GLY A 352 -2.19 -2.78 -24.51
N ILE A 353 -2.22 -2.28 -23.28
CA ILE A 353 -1.32 -2.73 -22.20
C ILE A 353 -1.54 -4.21 -21.89
N LEU A 354 -2.80 -4.63 -21.72
CA LEU A 354 -3.14 -6.02 -21.40
C LEU A 354 -2.71 -6.99 -22.50
N VAL A 355 -2.98 -6.65 -23.78
CA VAL A 355 -2.54 -7.43 -24.95
C VAL A 355 -1.01 -7.53 -25.01
N SER A 356 -0.31 -6.39 -24.88
CA SER A 356 1.16 -6.38 -24.92
C SER A 356 1.77 -7.22 -23.80
N HIS A 357 1.21 -7.14 -22.59
CA HIS A 357 1.71 -7.85 -21.42
C HIS A 357 1.57 -9.37 -21.56
N ILE A 358 0.39 -9.87 -21.96
CA ILE A 358 0.18 -11.32 -22.12
C ILE A 358 0.97 -11.90 -23.30
N LYS A 359 1.13 -11.16 -24.40
CA LYS A 359 2.05 -11.56 -25.49
C LYS A 359 3.46 -11.74 -24.97
N ALA A 360 3.98 -10.76 -24.24
CA ALA A 360 5.31 -10.85 -23.62
C ALA A 360 5.43 -12.02 -22.64
N HIS A 361 4.36 -12.37 -21.90
CA HIS A 361 4.35 -13.55 -21.03
C HIS A 361 4.55 -14.87 -21.81
N TYR A 362 3.91 -15.01 -22.96
CA TYR A 362 4.06 -16.19 -23.81
C TYR A 362 5.40 -16.18 -24.55
N ASP A 363 5.80 -15.07 -25.15
CA ASP A 363 7.06 -14.93 -25.88
C ASP A 363 8.28 -15.21 -25.01
N ASN A 364 8.24 -14.78 -23.74
CA ASN A 364 9.31 -15.04 -22.76
C ASN A 364 9.13 -16.37 -21.99
N GLY A 365 8.03 -17.09 -22.20
CA GLY A 365 7.78 -18.39 -21.60
C GLY A 365 7.71 -18.40 -20.07
N TYR A 366 7.07 -17.40 -19.45
CA TYR A 366 6.94 -17.33 -17.99
C TYR A 366 6.07 -18.45 -17.41
N ARG A 367 6.55 -19.15 -16.37
CA ARG A 367 5.94 -20.40 -15.85
C ARG A 367 5.61 -20.40 -14.36
N THR A 368 5.74 -19.27 -13.68
CA THR A 368 5.37 -19.20 -12.25
C THR A 368 3.86 -19.30 -12.08
N TYR A 369 3.40 -19.73 -10.90
CA TYR A 369 1.97 -19.78 -10.58
C TYR A 369 1.33 -18.38 -10.61
N ILE A 370 2.02 -17.34 -10.13
CA ILE A 370 1.51 -15.97 -10.25
C ILE A 370 1.39 -15.56 -11.72
N ALA A 371 2.36 -15.89 -12.58
CA ALA A 371 2.26 -15.59 -14.01
C ALA A 371 1.06 -16.30 -14.66
N SER A 372 0.75 -17.53 -14.25
CA SER A 372 -0.43 -18.24 -14.76
C SER A 372 -1.73 -17.59 -14.31
N GLN A 373 -1.81 -17.14 -13.05
CA GLN A 373 -2.95 -16.39 -12.53
C GLN A 373 -3.14 -15.04 -13.24
N ILE A 374 -2.05 -14.35 -13.58
CA ILE A 374 -2.06 -13.12 -14.38
C ILE A 374 -2.64 -13.40 -15.78
N ARG A 375 -2.12 -14.42 -16.49
CA ARG A 375 -2.61 -14.80 -17.83
C ARG A 375 -4.09 -15.16 -17.79
N LEU A 376 -4.50 -15.95 -16.78
CA LEU A 376 -5.87 -16.36 -16.58
C LEU A 376 -6.82 -15.17 -16.43
N ALA A 377 -6.43 -14.16 -15.64
CA ALA A 377 -7.25 -12.97 -15.44
C ALA A 377 -7.47 -12.18 -16.74
N ILE A 378 -6.42 -11.99 -17.53
CA ILE A 378 -6.50 -11.31 -18.84
C ILE A 378 -7.36 -12.13 -19.81
N LEU A 379 -7.12 -13.43 -19.93
CA LEU A 379 -7.86 -14.31 -20.86
C LEU A 379 -9.34 -14.37 -20.50
N LYS A 380 -9.69 -14.50 -19.22
CA LYS A 380 -11.10 -14.41 -18.77
C LYS A 380 -11.73 -13.08 -19.15
N CYS A 381 -11.00 -11.98 -19.00
CA CYS A 381 -11.48 -10.66 -19.39
C CYS A 381 -11.79 -10.59 -20.88
N PHE A 382 -10.87 -11.05 -21.74
CA PHE A 382 -11.08 -11.04 -23.20
C PHE A 382 -12.20 -11.97 -23.64
N LEU A 383 -12.28 -13.18 -23.08
CA LEU A 383 -13.34 -14.14 -23.36
C LEU A 383 -14.72 -13.70 -22.83
N SER A 384 -14.78 -12.70 -21.95
CA SER A 384 -16.04 -12.11 -21.47
C SER A 384 -16.61 -11.01 -22.37
N LEU A 385 -15.87 -10.59 -23.41
CA LEU A 385 -16.36 -9.62 -24.39
C LEU A 385 -17.42 -10.25 -25.29
N ARG A 386 -18.39 -9.44 -25.71
CA ARG A 386 -19.48 -9.79 -26.63
C ARG A 386 -19.73 -8.64 -27.60
N ALA A 387 -20.36 -8.89 -28.74
CA ALA A 387 -20.77 -7.91 -29.73
C ALA A 387 -22.25 -8.07 -30.08
N ASP A 388 -23.00 -6.96 -30.04
CA ASP A 388 -24.40 -6.99 -30.46
C ASP A 388 -24.55 -6.97 -32.00
N SER A 389 -25.78 -6.97 -32.50
CA SER A 389 -26.08 -6.86 -33.94
C SER A 389 -25.57 -5.56 -34.57
N GLY A 390 -25.35 -4.51 -33.78
CA GLY A 390 -24.75 -3.25 -34.19
C GLY A 390 -23.21 -3.22 -34.13
N GLN A 391 -22.58 -4.37 -33.83
CA GLN A 391 -21.15 -4.55 -33.58
C GLN A 391 -20.64 -3.80 -32.34
N ARG A 392 -21.53 -3.32 -31.46
CA ARG A 392 -21.12 -2.64 -30.23
C ARG A 392 -20.53 -3.65 -29.26
N LEU A 393 -19.37 -3.32 -28.71
CA LEU A 393 -18.72 -4.16 -27.73
C LEU A 393 -19.43 -4.05 -26.39
N GLY A 394 -19.69 -5.19 -25.78
CA GLY A 394 -20.20 -5.33 -24.43
C GLY A 394 -19.42 -6.37 -23.68
N MET A 395 -19.79 -6.53 -22.42
CA MET A 395 -19.10 -7.45 -21.53
C MET A 395 -20.06 -8.10 -20.56
N VAL A 396 -19.87 -9.40 -20.39
CA VAL A 396 -20.66 -10.24 -19.48
C VAL A 396 -20.44 -9.77 -18.04
N GLN A 397 -21.53 -9.50 -17.32
CA GLN A 397 -21.51 -9.12 -15.92
C GLN A 397 -21.42 -10.36 -15.02
N GLU A 398 -20.57 -10.30 -14.00
CA GLU A 398 -20.33 -11.44 -13.10
C GLU A 398 -21.56 -11.80 -12.24
N ASN A 399 -22.44 -10.84 -11.98
CA ASN A 399 -23.54 -11.00 -11.01
C ASN A 399 -24.75 -11.77 -11.58
N ASN A 400 -25.04 -11.59 -12.86
CA ASN A 400 -26.26 -12.11 -13.49
C ASN A 400 -26.04 -12.71 -14.88
N GLY A 401 -24.81 -12.68 -15.42
CA GLY A 401 -24.51 -13.16 -16.76
C GLY A 401 -25.04 -12.28 -17.90
N GLU A 402 -25.67 -11.14 -17.58
CA GLU A 402 -26.16 -10.22 -18.61
C GLU A 402 -25.00 -9.48 -19.27
N VAL A 403 -25.16 -9.15 -20.56
CA VAL A 403 -24.16 -8.40 -21.30
C VAL A 403 -24.49 -6.91 -21.23
N LYS A 404 -23.55 -6.11 -20.71
CA LYS A 404 -23.65 -4.65 -20.74
C LYS A 404 -22.88 -4.10 -21.93
N PHE A 405 -23.60 -3.57 -22.91
CA PHE A 405 -23.02 -3.00 -24.13
C PHE A 405 -22.57 -1.55 -23.94
N SER A 406 -21.38 -1.24 -24.45
CA SER A 406 -20.83 0.11 -24.52
C SER A 406 -21.51 0.90 -25.64
N SER A 407 -21.78 2.17 -25.37
CA SER A 407 -22.18 3.15 -26.38
C SER A 407 -20.98 3.78 -27.10
N TYR A 408 -19.76 3.34 -26.81
CA TYR A 408 -18.53 4.00 -27.27
C TYR A 408 -17.62 3.11 -28.13
N PHE A 409 -17.76 1.79 -28.07
CA PHE A 409 -16.83 0.86 -28.73
C PHE A 409 -17.52 -0.10 -29.70
N ALA A 410 -16.84 -0.41 -30.80
CA ALA A 410 -17.21 -1.44 -31.76
C ALA A 410 -16.10 -2.48 -31.97
N CYS A 411 -16.44 -3.71 -32.38
CA CYS A 411 -15.49 -4.82 -32.52
C CYS A 411 -14.68 -4.83 -33.83
N SER A 412 -15.08 -4.05 -34.84
CA SER A 412 -14.42 -4.00 -36.15
C SER A 412 -14.43 -2.57 -36.66
N ASP A 413 -13.38 -2.22 -37.42
CA ASP A 413 -13.37 -1.01 -38.23
C ASP A 413 -14.54 -1.08 -39.20
N ARG A 414 -15.55 -0.22 -39.00
CA ARG A 414 -16.54 0.03 -40.04
C ARG A 414 -15.77 0.64 -41.20
N LYS A 415 -15.44 -0.16 -42.22
CA LYS A 415 -15.00 0.38 -43.51
C LYS A 415 -16.06 1.39 -43.92
N SER A 416 -15.69 2.66 -43.90
CA SER A 416 -16.55 3.79 -44.24
C SER A 416 -17.22 3.59 -45.62
N SER A 417 -18.39 2.96 -45.64
CA SER A 417 -19.40 3.26 -46.64
C SER A 417 -20.02 4.60 -46.22
N SER A 418 -20.07 5.51 -47.18
CA SER A 418 -20.02 6.98 -47.05
C SER A 418 -21.21 7.67 -46.36
N GLU A 419 -22.03 6.99 -45.55
CA GLU A 419 -23.30 7.56 -45.07
C GLU A 419 -23.49 7.56 -43.54
N ASP A 420 -22.60 6.94 -42.76
CA ASP A 420 -22.82 6.76 -41.30
C ASP A 420 -21.71 7.39 -40.42
N LYS A 421 -21.40 8.66 -40.66
CA LYS A 421 -20.50 9.46 -39.78
C LYS A 421 -21.11 9.82 -38.41
N THR A 422 -22.27 9.26 -38.09
CA THR A 422 -23.11 9.63 -36.94
C THR A 422 -22.92 8.76 -35.69
N SER A 423 -22.20 7.63 -35.75
CA SER A 423 -22.16 6.70 -34.62
C SER A 423 -21.13 7.02 -33.53
N GLY A 424 -20.07 7.80 -33.79
CA GLY A 424 -19.08 8.19 -32.78
C GLY A 424 -18.37 7.04 -32.05
N LEU A 425 -18.55 5.79 -32.52
CA LEU A 425 -17.98 4.57 -31.96
C LEU A 425 -16.52 4.45 -32.38
N VAL A 426 -15.68 4.11 -31.40
CA VAL A 426 -14.26 3.84 -31.58
C VAL A 426 -14.06 2.33 -31.73
N SER A 427 -13.20 1.93 -32.67
CA SER A 427 -12.95 0.52 -32.95
C SER A 427 -11.92 -0.03 -31.97
N LEU A 428 -12.27 -1.06 -31.21
CA LEU A 428 -11.32 -1.77 -30.36
C LEU A 428 -10.88 -3.06 -31.09
N PRO A 429 -9.58 -3.28 -31.31
CA PRO A 429 -9.11 -4.36 -32.18
C PRO A 429 -9.18 -5.73 -31.49
N TYR A 430 -10.37 -6.33 -31.43
CA TYR A 430 -10.59 -7.64 -30.80
C TYR A 430 -9.80 -8.78 -31.49
N SER A 431 -9.37 -8.59 -32.74
CA SER A 431 -8.43 -9.47 -33.41
C SER A 431 -7.15 -9.72 -32.59
N GLU A 432 -6.69 -8.72 -31.83
CA GLU A 432 -5.52 -8.85 -30.96
C GLU A 432 -5.80 -9.74 -29.74
N ALA A 433 -7.01 -9.70 -29.19
CA ALA A 433 -7.44 -10.62 -28.14
C ALA A 433 -7.55 -12.06 -28.68
N MET A 434 -8.09 -12.25 -29.89
CA MET A 434 -8.13 -13.55 -30.58
C MET A 434 -6.73 -14.11 -30.83
N ASN A 435 -5.76 -13.27 -31.21
CA ASN A 435 -4.37 -13.67 -31.36
C ASN A 435 -3.78 -14.19 -30.04
N VAL A 436 -4.02 -13.49 -28.93
CA VAL A 436 -3.57 -13.92 -27.60
C VAL A 436 -4.24 -15.24 -27.17
N ILE A 437 -5.52 -15.43 -27.45
CA ILE A 437 -6.23 -16.70 -27.19
C ILE A 437 -5.58 -17.83 -28.00
N LEU A 438 -5.24 -17.59 -29.26
CA LEU A 438 -4.50 -18.55 -30.08
C LEU A 438 -3.11 -18.86 -29.48
N MET A 439 -2.38 -17.85 -29.02
CA MET A 439 -1.08 -18.06 -28.34
C MET A 439 -1.24 -18.91 -27.07
N CYS A 440 -2.29 -18.68 -26.27
CA CYS A 440 -2.63 -19.53 -25.13
C CYS A 440 -2.83 -20.98 -25.57
N LEU A 441 -3.66 -21.24 -26.59
CA LEU A 441 -3.87 -22.60 -27.09
C LEU A 441 -2.56 -23.20 -27.63
N GLN A 442 -1.67 -22.42 -28.23
CA GLN A 442 -0.43 -22.94 -28.78
C GLN A 442 0.65 -23.25 -27.73
N GLN A 443 0.74 -22.45 -26.68
CA GLN A 443 1.93 -22.38 -25.83
C GLN A 443 1.67 -22.62 -24.34
N GLU A 444 0.41 -22.60 -23.89
CA GLU A 444 0.09 -22.75 -22.47
C GLU A 444 0.43 -24.14 -21.95
N LEU A 445 1.10 -24.18 -20.80
CA LEU A 445 1.49 -25.41 -20.12
C LEU A 445 0.75 -25.60 -18.79
N GLU A 446 0.02 -24.59 -18.33
CA GLU A 446 -0.71 -24.63 -17.07
C GLU A 446 -2.14 -25.14 -17.25
N TRP A 447 -2.45 -26.27 -16.62
CA TRP A 447 -3.76 -26.92 -16.74
C TRP A 447 -4.92 -25.97 -16.41
N GLU A 448 -4.84 -25.27 -15.28
CA GLU A 448 -5.90 -24.36 -14.81
C GLU A 448 -6.22 -23.26 -15.84
N VAL A 449 -5.19 -22.73 -16.52
CA VAL A 449 -5.38 -21.70 -17.54
C VAL A 449 -6.08 -22.29 -18.76
N LEU A 450 -5.57 -23.43 -19.25
CA LEU A 450 -6.09 -24.06 -20.45
C LEU A 450 -7.52 -24.61 -20.25
N ASP A 451 -7.81 -25.22 -19.10
CA ASP A 451 -9.13 -25.76 -18.75
C ASP A 451 -10.20 -24.67 -18.77
N VAL A 452 -9.91 -23.52 -18.13
CA VAL A 452 -10.83 -22.38 -18.13
C VAL A 452 -11.04 -21.84 -19.55
N VAL A 453 -9.96 -21.64 -20.32
CA VAL A 453 -10.07 -21.11 -21.69
C VAL A 453 -10.91 -22.04 -22.56
N LEU A 454 -10.63 -23.35 -22.55
CA LEU A 454 -11.38 -24.33 -23.32
C LEU A 454 -12.84 -24.46 -22.86
N THR A 455 -13.12 -24.16 -21.59
CA THR A 455 -14.50 -24.17 -21.06
C THR A 455 -15.31 -22.97 -21.51
N ILE A 456 -14.72 -21.76 -21.58
CA ILE A 456 -15.44 -20.51 -21.88
C ILE A 456 -15.49 -20.21 -23.39
N ILE A 457 -14.50 -20.67 -24.16
CA ILE A 457 -14.40 -20.33 -25.59
C ILE A 457 -15.62 -20.79 -26.43
N PRO A 458 -16.34 -21.91 -26.17
CA PRO A 458 -17.55 -22.24 -26.94
C PRO A 458 -18.62 -21.16 -26.85
N GLU A 459 -18.92 -20.67 -25.64
CA GLU A 459 -19.90 -19.59 -25.42
C GLU A 459 -19.47 -18.27 -26.10
N THR A 460 -18.16 -18.06 -26.23
CA THR A 460 -17.63 -16.89 -26.93
C THR A 460 -17.73 -17.07 -28.45
N LEU A 461 -17.60 -18.31 -28.93
CA LEU A 461 -17.73 -18.66 -30.35
C LEU A 461 -19.17 -18.59 -30.85
N GLU A 462 -20.19 -18.60 -29.99
CA GLU A 462 -21.57 -18.33 -30.41
C GLU A 462 -21.75 -16.89 -30.92
N ASP A 463 -20.89 -15.95 -30.49
CA ASP A 463 -20.91 -14.54 -30.89
C ASP A 463 -20.18 -14.30 -32.23
N LYS A 464 -20.89 -14.58 -33.32
CA LYS A 464 -20.34 -14.42 -34.68
C LYS A 464 -19.85 -13.01 -34.98
N ASN A 465 -20.52 -11.97 -34.46
CA ASN A 465 -20.13 -10.59 -34.73
C ASN A 465 -18.78 -10.26 -34.11
N LEU A 466 -18.52 -10.76 -32.91
CA LEU A 466 -17.25 -10.60 -32.23
C LEU A 466 -16.15 -11.41 -32.93
N ILE A 467 -16.37 -12.72 -33.14
CA ILE A 467 -15.34 -13.64 -33.64
C ILE A 467 -14.90 -13.30 -35.07
N LEU A 468 -15.81 -12.83 -35.92
CA LEU A 468 -15.48 -12.50 -37.31
C LEU A 468 -14.54 -11.28 -37.44
N SER A 469 -14.42 -10.45 -36.41
CA SER A 469 -13.37 -9.42 -36.34
C SER A 469 -11.95 -10.03 -36.35
N GLY A 470 -11.79 -11.25 -35.84
CA GLY A 470 -10.55 -12.02 -35.78
C GLY A 470 -10.50 -13.23 -36.71
N LYS A 471 -11.31 -13.25 -37.79
CA LYS A 471 -11.49 -14.43 -38.67
C LYS A 471 -10.20 -15.06 -39.19
N GLN A 472 -9.12 -14.28 -39.33
CA GLN A 472 -7.81 -14.76 -39.79
C GLN A 472 -7.18 -15.83 -38.88
N TYR A 473 -7.61 -15.92 -37.61
CA TYR A 473 -7.09 -16.89 -36.65
C TYR A 473 -7.87 -18.21 -36.60
N LEU A 474 -9.03 -18.31 -37.24
CA LEU A 474 -9.91 -19.48 -37.15
C LEU A 474 -9.23 -20.77 -37.63
N ASN A 475 -8.55 -20.74 -38.78
CA ASN A 475 -7.82 -21.90 -39.31
C ASN A 475 -6.71 -22.37 -38.35
N SER A 476 -5.99 -21.42 -37.74
CA SER A 476 -4.92 -21.73 -36.79
C SER A 476 -5.47 -22.35 -35.51
N ILE A 477 -6.60 -21.83 -34.99
CA ILE A 477 -7.28 -22.40 -33.83
C ILE A 477 -7.70 -23.85 -34.12
N CYS A 478 -8.34 -24.10 -35.27
CA CYS A 478 -8.74 -25.45 -35.69
C CYS A 478 -7.53 -26.39 -35.74
N THR A 479 -6.44 -25.95 -36.38
CA THR A 479 -5.20 -26.73 -36.50
C THR A 479 -4.60 -27.06 -35.13
N VAL A 480 -4.59 -26.12 -34.20
CA VAL A 480 -4.02 -26.30 -32.86
C VAL A 480 -4.87 -27.28 -32.05
N LEU A 481 -6.19 -27.13 -32.06
CA LEU A 481 -7.10 -28.03 -31.35
C LEU A 481 -7.04 -29.46 -31.91
N SER A 482 -7.01 -29.63 -33.24
CA SER A 482 -6.84 -30.95 -33.87
C SER A 482 -5.50 -31.60 -33.49
N LYS A 483 -4.43 -30.80 -33.37
CA LYS A 483 -3.12 -31.28 -32.89
C LYS A 483 -3.18 -31.70 -31.41
N MET A 484 -3.89 -30.96 -30.55
CA MET A 484 -4.10 -31.35 -29.15
C MET A 484 -4.84 -32.69 -29.03
N VAL A 485 -5.88 -32.91 -29.83
CA VAL A 485 -6.64 -34.17 -29.85
C VAL A 485 -5.76 -35.32 -30.32
N SER A 486 -4.98 -35.11 -31.39
CA SER A 486 -4.10 -36.13 -31.96
C SER A 486 -2.89 -36.48 -31.07
N ASN A 487 -2.39 -35.54 -30.27
CA ASN A 487 -1.17 -35.71 -29.47
C ASN A 487 -1.44 -36.46 -28.14
N TYR A 488 -0.90 -37.68 -28.00
CA TYR A 488 -1.06 -38.52 -26.81
C TYR A 488 -0.29 -38.00 -25.60
N ASP A 489 0.79 -37.26 -25.84
CA ASP A 489 1.68 -36.73 -24.81
C ASP A 489 1.32 -35.31 -24.38
N PHE A 490 0.25 -34.72 -24.94
CA PHE A 490 -0.16 -33.36 -24.62
C PHE A 490 -0.55 -33.20 -23.14
N LEU A 491 -1.50 -34.01 -22.65
CA LEU A 491 -1.98 -33.94 -21.26
C LEU A 491 -0.86 -34.23 -20.23
N PRO A 492 -0.02 -35.27 -20.39
CA PRO A 492 1.15 -35.48 -19.53
C PRO A 492 2.19 -34.35 -19.56
N GLY A 493 2.21 -33.54 -20.63
CA GLY A 493 3.11 -32.39 -20.78
C GLY A 493 2.72 -31.16 -19.96
N LEU A 494 1.49 -31.10 -19.45
CA LEU A 494 0.96 -29.96 -18.69
C LEU A 494 1.40 -29.99 -17.22
N PHE A 495 1.43 -28.83 -16.59
CA PHE A 495 1.70 -28.62 -15.17
C PHE A 495 0.40 -28.54 -14.37
N ARG A 496 0.48 -28.97 -13.10
CA ARG A 496 -0.61 -28.91 -12.10
C ARG A 496 -1.93 -29.54 -12.59
N VAL A 497 -1.81 -30.61 -13.37
CA VAL A 497 -2.94 -31.44 -13.80
C VAL A 497 -3.53 -32.19 -12.58
N PRO A 498 -4.86 -32.13 -12.34
CA PRO A 498 -5.52 -32.90 -11.29
C PRO A 498 -5.28 -34.42 -11.43
N HIS A 499 -5.22 -35.15 -10.32
CA HIS A 499 -4.86 -36.57 -10.31
C HIS A 499 -5.87 -37.48 -11.04
N ASP A 500 -7.13 -37.08 -11.06
CA ASP A 500 -8.26 -37.73 -11.72
C ASP A 500 -8.36 -37.37 -13.21
N MET A 501 -7.60 -36.38 -13.66
CA MET A 501 -7.65 -35.90 -15.03
C MET A 501 -7.09 -36.93 -16.02
N ARG A 502 -7.88 -37.20 -17.06
CA ARG A 502 -7.58 -38.19 -18.11
C ARG A 502 -7.95 -37.62 -19.46
N ARG A 503 -7.51 -38.27 -20.53
CA ARG A 503 -7.80 -37.85 -21.91
C ARG A 503 -9.29 -37.61 -22.23
N PRO A 504 -10.23 -38.48 -21.81
CA PRO A 504 -11.66 -38.21 -22.03
C PRO A 504 -12.13 -36.88 -21.44
N HIS A 505 -11.58 -36.47 -20.30
CA HIS A 505 -11.89 -35.17 -19.70
C HIS A 505 -11.32 -34.01 -20.55
N LEU A 506 -10.12 -34.15 -21.12
CA LEU A 506 -9.55 -33.14 -22.03
C LEU A 506 -10.41 -33.03 -23.31
N TYR A 507 -10.83 -34.17 -23.85
CA TYR A 507 -11.74 -34.24 -24.98
C TYR A 507 -13.08 -33.57 -24.70
N ALA A 508 -13.65 -33.76 -23.51
CA ALA A 508 -14.85 -33.07 -23.08
C ALA A 508 -14.71 -31.54 -23.02
N ARG A 509 -13.48 -31.01 -22.97
CA ARG A 509 -13.19 -29.57 -23.08
C ARG A 509 -12.97 -29.12 -24.53
N ILE A 510 -12.28 -29.91 -25.35
CA ILE A 510 -11.93 -29.52 -26.72
C ILE A 510 -13.10 -29.70 -27.70
N PHE A 511 -13.86 -30.79 -27.59
CA PHE A 511 -14.88 -31.11 -28.58
C PHE A 511 -16.02 -30.09 -28.67
N PRO A 512 -16.53 -29.49 -27.58
CA PRO A 512 -17.48 -28.38 -27.67
C PRO A 512 -16.93 -27.21 -28.51
N VAL A 513 -15.63 -26.90 -28.38
CA VAL A 513 -14.98 -25.85 -29.17
C VAL A 513 -14.96 -26.22 -30.66
N LEU A 514 -14.57 -27.46 -30.99
CA LEU A 514 -14.55 -27.94 -32.38
C LEU A 514 -15.95 -27.96 -33.00
N THR A 515 -16.98 -28.34 -32.22
CA THR A 515 -18.38 -28.30 -32.66
C THR A 515 -18.81 -26.88 -33.01
N GLU A 516 -18.51 -25.90 -32.17
CA GLU A 516 -18.90 -24.52 -32.45
C GLU A 516 -18.09 -23.92 -33.63
N LEU A 517 -16.82 -24.31 -33.80
CA LEU A 517 -16.03 -23.91 -34.97
C LEU A 517 -16.63 -24.39 -36.29
N CYS A 518 -17.38 -25.50 -36.33
CA CYS A 518 -18.09 -25.94 -37.54
C CYS A 518 -19.10 -24.88 -38.04
N THR A 519 -19.64 -24.03 -37.16
CA THR A 519 -20.58 -22.96 -37.54
C THR A 519 -19.92 -21.82 -38.33
N TYR A 520 -18.58 -21.84 -38.42
CA TYR A 520 -17.73 -20.92 -39.17
C TYR A 520 -17.18 -21.52 -40.48
N HIS A 521 -17.75 -22.62 -40.99
CA HIS A 521 -17.29 -23.28 -42.22
C HIS A 521 -17.00 -22.34 -43.42
N PRO A 522 -17.70 -21.21 -43.67
CA PRO A 522 -17.38 -20.34 -44.80
C PRO A 522 -16.00 -19.66 -44.68
N PHE A 523 -15.46 -19.59 -43.46
CA PHE A 523 -14.22 -18.90 -43.13
C PHE A 523 -13.07 -19.86 -42.79
N ILE A 524 -13.34 -21.16 -42.78
CA ILE A 524 -12.36 -22.22 -42.48
C ILE A 524 -11.95 -22.93 -43.77
N GLY A 525 -10.67 -23.25 -43.91
CA GLY A 525 -10.12 -23.99 -45.06
C GLY A 525 -10.70 -25.41 -45.16
N GLN A 526 -10.80 -25.95 -46.38
CA GLN A 526 -11.36 -27.28 -46.60
C GLN A 526 -10.60 -28.37 -45.84
N ASP A 527 -9.27 -28.30 -45.81
CA ASP A 527 -8.43 -29.27 -45.09
C ASP A 527 -8.72 -29.27 -43.58
N GLU A 528 -8.89 -28.07 -42.99
CA GLU A 528 -9.24 -27.91 -41.59
C GLU A 528 -10.66 -28.41 -41.31
N GLN A 529 -11.63 -28.13 -42.19
CA GLN A 529 -13.00 -28.66 -42.07
C GLN A 529 -13.01 -30.19 -42.03
N VAL A 530 -12.31 -30.84 -42.96
CA VAL A 530 -12.20 -32.32 -43.00
C VAL A 530 -11.54 -32.84 -41.71
N ARG A 531 -10.49 -32.17 -41.22
CA ARG A 531 -9.83 -32.53 -39.96
C ARG A 531 -10.77 -32.47 -38.75
N ILE A 532 -11.57 -31.41 -38.65
CA ILE A 532 -12.55 -31.25 -37.56
C ILE A 532 -13.58 -32.38 -37.60
N LEU A 533 -14.17 -32.64 -38.78
CA LEU A 533 -15.18 -33.68 -38.95
C LEU A 533 -14.61 -35.06 -38.62
N HIS A 534 -13.38 -35.36 -39.07
CA HIS A 534 -12.71 -36.62 -38.72
C HIS A 534 -12.62 -36.81 -37.20
N HIS A 535 -12.24 -35.78 -36.45
CA HIS A 535 -12.16 -35.87 -34.99
C HIS A 535 -13.54 -36.03 -34.34
N LEU A 536 -14.57 -35.30 -34.79
CA LEU A 536 -15.92 -35.36 -34.22
C LEU A 536 -16.62 -36.70 -34.48
N PHE A 537 -16.41 -37.33 -35.64
CA PHE A 537 -17.01 -38.63 -36.00
C PHE A 537 -16.18 -39.85 -35.58
N SER A 538 -14.99 -39.64 -35.03
CA SER A 538 -14.12 -40.71 -34.50
C SER A 538 -14.36 -41.03 -33.02
N GLN A 539 -15.30 -40.34 -32.37
CA GLN A 539 -15.86 -40.71 -31.06
C GLN A 539 -16.79 -41.91 -31.18
#